data_AF-A0A662UWW8-F1
#
_entry.id   AF-A0A662UWW8-F1
#
_cell.length_a   1.000
_cell.length_b   1.000
_cell.length_c   1.000
_cell.angle_alpha   90.00
_cell.angle_beta   90.00
_cell.angle_gamma   90.00
#
_symmetry.space_group_name_H-M   'P 1'
#
loop_
_entity.id
_entity.type
_entity.pdbx_description
1 polymer ?
#
loop_
_entity_poly.entity_id
_entity_poly.type
_entity_poly.pdbx_seq_one_letter_code
_entity_poly.pdbx_strand_id
1 'polypeptide(L)'
;MPILVSIQFVNHEIDIIQRLKGLVKIAKNVNPDVILHTDTTDAYIKLGVNVKSLNADLSTISNHKILGPRRVDILYVKERIKGSITWVVKYGIIMARCGGYSSYSRV
;
A
#
# COMPACT_ATOMS: atom_id res chain seq x y z
N MET A 1 -20.56 -1.77 3.18
CA MET A 1 -19.86 -1.07 2.09
C MET A 1 -18.38 -1.01 2.46
N PRO A 2 -17.46 -1.52 1.63
CA PRO A 2 -16.03 -1.52 1.96
C PRO A 2 -15.50 -0.08 2.02
N ILE A 3 -14.80 0.25 3.09
CA ILE A 3 -14.18 1.55 3.32
C ILE A 3 -12.67 1.36 3.20
N LEU A 4 -12.01 2.24 2.42
CA LEU A 4 -10.55 2.27 2.30
C LEU A 4 -9.98 3.29 3.29
N VAL A 5 -9.05 2.86 4.14
CA VAL A 5 -8.26 3.73 5.00
C VAL A 5 -6.82 3.70 4.49
N SER A 6 -6.28 4.87 4.14
CA SER A 6 -4.92 5.04 3.61
C SER A 6 -4.09 5.90 4.54
N ILE A 7 -2.93 5.39 4.98
CA ILE A 7 -2.05 6.06 5.95
C ILE A 7 -0.60 5.93 5.47
N GLN A 8 0.19 7.00 5.55
CA GLN A 8 1.63 6.90 5.30
C GLN A 8 2.33 6.20 6.48
N PHE A 9 3.21 5.23 6.22
CA PHE A 9 3.95 4.61 7.32
C PHE A 9 5.01 5.55 7.89
N VAL A 10 5.68 6.31 7.03
CA VAL A 10 6.55 7.42 7.39
C VAL A 10 6.01 8.66 6.70
N ASN A 11 5.70 9.69 7.48
CA ASN A 11 5.42 11.01 6.92
C ASN A 11 6.77 11.63 6.51
N HIS A 12 6.90 12.03 5.26
CA HIS A 12 8.17 12.48 4.69
C HIS A 12 8.38 14.00 4.82
N GLU A 13 7.34 14.71 5.26
CA GLU A 13 7.36 16.14 5.50
C GLU A 13 7.88 16.48 6.90
N ILE A 14 7.58 15.64 7.90
CA ILE A 14 8.02 15.79 9.29
C ILE A 14 8.91 14.65 9.79
N ASP A 15 9.23 13.67 8.94
CA ASP A 15 10.07 12.50 9.23
C ASP A 15 9.61 11.65 10.43
N ILE A 16 8.29 11.56 10.64
CA ILE A 16 7.70 10.78 11.74
C ILE A 16 7.25 9.39 11.26
N ILE A 17 7.69 8.36 11.99
CA ILE A 17 7.21 6.98 11.86
C ILE A 17 5.84 6.85 12.54
N GLN A 18 4.81 6.53 11.78
CA GLN A 18 3.46 6.34 12.31
C GLN A 18 3.34 4.98 13.02
N ARG A 19 2.54 4.92 14.11
CA ARG A 19 2.25 3.68 14.86
C ARG A 19 1.22 2.81 14.12
N LEU A 20 1.58 2.35 12.93
CA LEU A 20 0.67 1.71 11.97
C LEU A 20 -0.05 0.48 12.55
N LYS A 21 0.65 -0.40 13.28
CA LYS A 21 0.02 -1.59 13.89
C LYS A 21 -1.13 -1.24 14.82
N GLY A 22 -1.00 -0.16 15.59
CA GLY A 22 -2.05 0.34 16.47
C GLY A 22 -3.23 0.88 15.67
N LEU A 23 -2.96 1.68 14.64
CA LEU A 23 -3.98 2.24 13.75
C LEU A 23 -4.76 1.14 13.00
N VAL A 24 -4.05 0.13 12.49
CA VAL A 24 -4.64 -1.05 11.84
C VAL A 24 -5.58 -1.79 12.80
N LYS A 25 -5.14 -2.00 14.05
CA LYS A 25 -5.97 -2.67 15.07
C LYS A 25 -7.23 -1.86 15.38
N ILE A 26 -7.10 -0.55 15.57
CA ILE A 26 -8.23 0.33 15.86
C ILE A 26 -9.22 0.33 14.70
N ALA A 27 -8.75 0.51 13.47
CA ALA A 27 -9.61 0.52 12.29
C ALA A 27 -10.36 -0.82 12.10
N LYS A 28 -9.66 -1.95 12.24
CA LYS A 28 -10.28 -3.28 12.12
C LYS A 28 -11.24 -3.60 13.28
N ASN A 29 -11.02 -3.04 14.46
CA ASN A 29 -11.96 -3.16 15.60
C ASN A 29 -13.27 -2.40 15.34
N VAL A 30 -13.21 -1.23 14.68
CA VAL A 30 -14.41 -0.45 14.33
C VAL A 30 -15.16 -1.09 13.16
N ASN A 31 -14.43 -1.54 12.14
CA ASN A 31 -15.01 -2.22 10.99
C ASN A 31 -14.07 -3.34 10.50
N PRO A 32 -14.41 -4.63 10.70
CA PRO A 32 -13.59 -5.76 10.24
C PRO A 32 -13.35 -5.81 8.72
N ASP A 33 -14.28 -5.23 7.95
CA ASP A 33 -14.26 -5.20 6.48
C ASP A 33 -13.49 -4.00 5.91
N VAL A 34 -12.89 -3.17 6.78
CA VAL A 34 -12.04 -2.06 6.33
C VAL A 34 -10.84 -2.60 5.54
N ILE A 35 -10.54 -1.96 4.42
CA ILE A 35 -9.32 -2.20 3.64
C ILE A 35 -8.29 -1.19 4.08
N LEU A 36 -7.14 -1.66 4.57
CA LEU A 36 -6.05 -0.79 4.99
C LEU A 36 -4.95 -0.74 3.95
N HIS A 37 -4.70 0.45 3.44
CA HIS A 37 -3.57 0.77 2.60
C HIS A 37 -2.52 1.55 3.39
N THR A 38 -1.25 1.21 3.17
CA THR A 38 -0.13 1.98 3.73
C THR A 38 0.89 2.34 2.66
N ASP A 39 1.35 3.59 2.66
CA ASP A 39 2.52 3.96 1.86
C ASP A 39 3.79 3.61 2.64
N THR A 40 4.61 2.74 2.06
CA THR A 40 5.88 2.28 2.66
C THR A 40 7.10 2.82 1.94
N THR A 41 6.94 3.74 0.99
CA THR A 41 8.00 4.21 0.09
C THR A 41 9.24 4.71 0.84
N ASP A 42 9.07 5.60 1.83
CA ASP A 42 10.21 6.10 2.62
C ASP A 42 10.74 5.10 3.63
N ALA A 43 9.89 4.17 4.07
CA ALA A 43 10.22 3.25 5.14
C ALA A 43 10.94 1.99 4.62
N TYR A 44 10.64 1.55 3.40
CA TYR A 44 10.99 0.22 2.91
C TYR A 44 12.48 -0.09 3.02
N ILE A 45 13.33 0.79 2.50
CA ILE A 45 14.79 0.66 2.62
C ILE A 45 15.28 1.15 3.98
N LYS A 46 14.81 2.34 4.42
CA LYS A 46 15.38 3.02 5.59
C LYS A 46 15.18 2.24 6.90
N LEU A 47 14.07 1.51 7.02
CA LEU A 47 13.67 0.83 8.26
C LEU A 47 13.61 -0.70 8.13
N GLY A 48 13.99 -1.28 6.98
CA GLY A 48 13.96 -2.74 6.77
C GLY A 48 12.55 -3.33 6.95
N VAL A 49 11.55 -2.72 6.32
CA VAL A 49 10.15 -3.02 6.60
C VAL A 49 9.72 -4.36 6.04
N ASN A 50 9.21 -5.24 6.92
CA ASN A 50 8.46 -6.42 6.49
C ASN A 50 6.97 -6.08 6.36
N VAL A 51 6.49 -5.92 5.13
CA VAL A 51 5.09 -5.57 4.81
C VAL A 51 4.09 -6.56 5.40
N LYS A 52 4.41 -7.87 5.44
CA LYS A 52 3.54 -8.89 6.06
C LYS A 52 3.35 -8.63 7.55
N SER A 53 4.36 -8.09 8.22
CA SER A 53 4.31 -7.80 9.66
C SER A 53 3.50 -6.55 10.01
N LEU A 54 3.26 -5.65 9.06
CA LEU A 54 2.50 -4.40 9.26
C LEU A 54 0.99 -4.65 9.37
N ASN A 55 0.51 -5.81 8.90
CA ASN A 55 -0.89 -6.21 8.88
C ASN A 55 -1.83 -5.30 8.06
N ALA A 56 -1.26 -4.44 7.22
CA ALA A 56 -1.97 -3.75 6.15
C ALA A 56 -2.43 -4.74 5.07
N ASP A 57 -3.50 -4.39 4.36
CA ASP A 57 -4.02 -5.22 3.27
C ASP A 57 -3.39 -4.83 1.93
N LEU A 58 -3.09 -3.55 1.76
CA LEU A 58 -2.37 -2.97 0.62
C LEU A 58 -1.13 -2.23 1.11
N SER A 59 -0.05 -2.28 0.33
CA SER A 59 1.14 -1.46 0.59
C SER A 59 1.75 -0.98 -0.72
N THR A 60 2.01 0.32 -0.86
CA THR A 60 2.73 0.87 -2.01
C THR A 60 4.20 1.11 -1.69
N ILE A 61 5.03 0.90 -2.70
CA ILE A 61 6.46 1.23 -2.68
C ILE A 61 6.76 1.91 -4.00
N SER A 62 7.13 3.20 -3.96
CA SER A 62 7.62 3.87 -5.14
C SER A 62 9.08 3.55 -5.42
N ASN A 63 9.35 3.28 -6.68
CA ASN A 63 10.65 2.87 -7.15
C ASN A 63 11.72 3.98 -7.08
N HIS A 64 11.32 5.24 -7.27
CA HIS A 64 12.24 6.37 -7.29
C HIS A 64 12.94 6.63 -5.94
N LYS A 65 12.47 6.02 -4.85
CA LYS A 65 13.14 6.03 -3.54
C LYS A 65 13.96 4.76 -3.25
N ILE A 66 13.91 3.77 -4.14
CA ILE A 66 14.63 2.49 -4.03
C ILE A 66 15.61 2.22 -5.18
N LEU A 67 15.93 3.26 -5.96
CA LEU A 67 16.93 3.23 -7.05
C LEU A 67 16.64 2.24 -8.20
N GLY A 68 15.41 1.78 -8.38
CA GLY A 68 15.11 0.89 -9.51
C GLY A 68 14.66 1.65 -10.78
N PRO A 69 14.09 0.94 -11.76
CA PRO A 69 13.81 1.48 -13.10
C PRO A 69 12.66 2.49 -13.15
N ARG A 70 12.85 3.58 -13.88
CA ARG A 70 11.82 4.63 -14.06
C ARG A 70 10.48 4.05 -14.55
N ARG A 71 9.37 4.53 -13.97
CA ARG A 71 7.98 4.18 -14.33
C ARG A 71 7.53 2.77 -13.97
N VAL A 72 8.24 2.09 -13.08
CA VAL A 72 7.79 0.87 -12.40
C VAL A 72 7.57 1.25 -10.94
N ASP A 73 6.51 0.80 -10.28
CA ASP A 73 6.33 0.86 -8.83
C ASP A 73 5.77 -0.49 -8.36
N ILE A 74 5.63 -0.69 -7.05
CA ILE A 74 5.16 -1.96 -6.49
C ILE A 74 3.92 -1.71 -5.64
N LEU A 75 2.88 -2.51 -5.87
CA LEU A 75 1.74 -2.65 -4.97
C LEU A 75 1.75 -4.06 -4.36
N TYR A 76 1.96 -4.14 -3.06
CA TYR A 76 1.67 -5.34 -2.30
C TYR A 76 0.16 -5.48 -2.07
N VAL A 77 -0.35 -6.68 -2.32
CA VAL A 77 -1.75 -7.05 -2.11
C VAL A 77 -1.81 -8.29 -1.22
N LYS A 78 -2.53 -8.19 -0.11
CA LYS A 78 -2.80 -9.33 0.77
C LYS A 78 -3.84 -10.26 0.14
N GLU A 79 -3.66 -11.58 0.28
CA GLU A 79 -4.49 -12.59 -0.41
C GLU A 79 -6.01 -12.36 -0.21
N ARG A 80 -6.42 -11.92 1.00
CA ARG A 80 -7.85 -11.70 1.32
C ARG A 80 -8.56 -10.70 0.39
N ILE A 81 -7.85 -9.73 -0.16
CA ILE A 81 -8.43 -8.65 -0.99
C ILE A 81 -8.10 -8.82 -2.48
N LYS A 82 -7.38 -9.87 -2.85
CA LYS A 82 -6.94 -10.11 -4.23
C LYS A 82 -8.11 -10.24 -5.20
N GLY A 83 -9.19 -10.91 -4.78
CA GLY A 83 -10.43 -11.06 -5.58
C GLY A 83 -11.23 -9.77 -5.74
N SER A 84 -10.95 -8.74 -4.94
CA SER A 84 -11.62 -7.43 -5.00
C SER A 84 -10.86 -6.40 -5.86
N ILE A 85 -9.70 -6.77 -6.41
CA ILE A 85 -8.88 -5.90 -7.25
C ILE A 85 -9.10 -6.27 -8.70
N THR A 86 -9.53 -5.29 -9.49
CA THR A 86 -9.56 -5.41 -10.95
C THR A 86 -8.22 -4.93 -11.49
N TRP A 87 -7.52 -5.78 -12.23
CA TRP A 87 -6.32 -5.37 -12.94
C TRP A 87 -6.72 -4.63 -14.22
N VAL A 88 -6.21 -3.42 -14.41
CA VAL A 88 -6.42 -2.61 -15.61
C VAL A 88 -5.09 -2.49 -16.33
N VAL A 89 -5.04 -2.94 -17.59
CA VAL A 89 -3.86 -2.73 -18.44
C VAL A 89 -4.08 -1.49 -19.28
N LYS A 90 -3.23 -0.46 -19.12
CA LYS A 90 -3.28 0.76 -19.94
C LYS A 90 -1.88 1.09 -20.44
N TYR A 91 -1.73 1.26 -21.76
CA TYR A 91 -0.44 1.55 -22.40
C TYR A 91 0.69 0.54 -22.06
N GLY A 92 0.34 -0.75 -21.90
CA GLY A 92 1.30 -1.80 -21.51
C GLY A 92 1.70 -1.81 -20.03
N ILE A 93 0.99 -1.07 -19.17
CA ILE A 93 1.22 -1.00 -17.72
C ILE A 93 0.10 -1.74 -16.99
N ILE A 94 0.45 -2.65 -16.07
CA ILE A 94 -0.52 -3.32 -15.20
C ILE A 94 -0.83 -2.39 -14.03
N MET A 95 -2.09 -1.99 -13.90
CA MET A 95 -2.59 -1.18 -12.80
C MET A 95 -3.53 -2.02 -11.94
N ALA A 96 -3.38 -1.96 -10.63
CA ALA A 96 -4.35 -2.53 -9.71
C ALA A 96 -5.42 -1.47 -9.42
N ARG A 97 -6.68 -1.74 -9.75
CA ARG A 97 -7.83 -0.91 -9.41
C ARG A 97 -8.63 -1.60 -8.31
N CYS A 98 -8.55 -1.07 -7.09
CA CYS A 98 -9.43 -1.45 -6.00
C CYS A 98 -10.46 -0.33 -5.83
N GLY A 99 -11.74 -0.60 -6.14
CA GLY A 99 -12.85 0.28 -5.76
C GLY A 99 -12.71 1.80 -6.03
N GLY A 100 -12.04 2.21 -7.12
CA GLY A 100 -11.90 3.62 -7.50
C GLY A 100 -10.49 4.22 -7.44
N TYR A 101 -9.50 3.52 -6.88
CA TYR A 101 -8.11 4.01 -6.82
C TYR A 101 -7.13 3.05 -7.53
N SER A 102 -6.16 3.62 -8.27
CA SER A 102 -5.20 2.93 -9.16
C SER A 102 -3.77 3.03 -8.64
N SER A 103 -3.04 1.92 -8.55
CA SER A 103 -1.58 1.88 -8.30
C SER A 103 -0.85 1.18 -9.45
N TYR A 104 0.36 1.64 -9.79
CA TYR A 104 1.06 1.38 -11.06
C TYR A 104 2.19 0.36 -10.92
N SER A 105 2.35 -0.57 -11.87
CA SER A 105 3.59 -1.34 -12.05
C SER A 105 3.76 -1.71 -13.53
N ARG A 106 4.89 -1.37 -14.15
CA ARG A 106 5.21 -1.75 -15.54
C ARG A 106 5.95 -3.09 -15.50
N VAL A 107 5.47 -4.05 -16.30
CA VAL A 107 6.13 -5.33 -16.57
C VAL A 107 7.31 -5.10 -17.51
#